data_AF-A0A933FHZ2-F1
#
_entry.id   AF-A0A933FHZ2-F1
#
_cell.length_a   1.000
_cell.length_b   1.000
_cell.length_c   1.000
_cell.angle_alpha   90.00
_cell.angle_beta   90.00
_cell.angle_gamma   90.00
#
_symmetry.space_group_name_H-M   'P 1'
#
loop_
_entity.id
_entity.type
_entity.pdbx_description
1 polymer ?
#
loop_
_entity_poly.entity_id
_entity_poly.type
_entity_poly.pdbx_seq_one_letter_code
_entity_poly.pdbx_strand_id
1 'polypeptide(L)'
;IKPISQTGTKRLVRMAIQYAIDHKKPSVTFVHKGNIQKFTEGAFRDWGYEVAKQEFRDKVVTEQELWDDFNGKVPAGKVLIKDRIADQTFQQLLLRPDEYSVLATPNLNGDYLSDAGAAQVGGLGIAPGANIGDGIAVFEATHGTAPKYTGKDVVNPGSLILSGVMMLEHLGWQEAADLVIAALEATIQKKVVTYDLERQMEGAKKVKTSEFAQAIVGNMDSVRKVPAGV
;
A
#
# COMPACT_ATOMS: atom_id res chain seq x y z
N ILE A 1 -1.70 23.75 -16.46
CA ILE A 1 -0.48 24.00 -15.65
C ILE A 1 -0.32 22.82 -14.69
N LYS A 2 0.88 22.26 -14.53
CA LYS A 2 1.15 21.08 -13.67
C LYS A 2 2.34 21.39 -12.74
N PRO A 3 2.12 21.94 -11.54
CA PRO A 3 3.21 22.27 -10.62
C PRO A 3 3.70 21.01 -9.90
N ILE A 4 5.01 20.80 -9.87
CA ILE A 4 5.69 19.83 -9.00
C ILE A 4 6.84 20.58 -8.35
N SER A 5 6.89 20.58 -7.02
CA SER A 5 7.87 21.35 -6.25
C SER A 5 8.90 20.44 -5.59
N GLN A 6 10.10 20.99 -5.37
CA GLN A 6 11.15 20.32 -4.62
C GLN A 6 10.70 20.01 -3.19
N THR A 7 10.09 20.97 -2.50
CA THR A 7 9.61 20.80 -1.12
C THR A 7 8.61 19.67 -0.98
N GLY A 8 7.59 19.61 -1.86
CA GLY A 8 6.57 18.55 -1.82
C GLY A 8 7.16 17.18 -2.15
N THR A 9 8.02 17.12 -3.18
CA THR A 9 8.69 15.88 -3.59
C THR A 9 9.58 15.34 -2.48
N LYS A 10 10.48 16.16 -1.93
CA LYS A 10 11.44 15.72 -0.91
C LYS A 10 10.72 15.24 0.35
N ARG A 11 9.61 15.89 0.73
CA ARG A 11 8.78 15.46 1.87
C ARG A 11 8.19 14.07 1.65
N LEU A 12 7.53 13.83 0.52
CA LEU A 12 6.94 12.53 0.19
C LEU A 12 8.01 11.43 0.12
N VAL A 13 9.10 11.67 -0.61
CA VAL A 13 10.15 10.66 -0.81
C VAL A 13 10.85 10.31 0.51
N ARG A 14 11.10 11.29 1.38
CA ARG A 14 11.65 11.05 2.72
C ARG A 14 10.77 10.11 3.54
N MET A 15 9.46 10.36 3.57
CA MET A 15 8.50 9.49 4.26
C MET A 15 8.47 8.09 3.66
N ALA A 16 8.53 7.96 2.33
CA ALA A 16 8.54 6.67 1.65
C ALA A 16 9.80 5.83 1.95
N ILE A 17 10.98 6.46 1.93
CA ILE A 17 12.24 5.78 2.27
C ILE A 17 12.28 5.40 3.74
N GLN A 18 11.88 6.31 4.64
CA GLN A 18 11.80 6.02 6.07
C GLN A 18 10.84 4.86 6.35
N TYR A 19 9.65 4.88 5.75
CA TYR A 19 8.68 3.78 5.83
C TYR A 19 9.28 2.45 5.39
N ALA A 20 10.01 2.44 4.26
CA ALA A 20 10.66 1.23 3.76
C ALA A 20 11.72 0.70 4.72
N ILE A 21 12.50 1.58 5.35
CA ILE A 21 13.51 1.20 6.35
C ILE A 21 12.84 0.61 7.60
N ASP A 22 11.87 1.32 8.17
CA ASP A 22 11.21 0.93 9.42
C ASP A 22 10.46 -0.40 9.29
N HIS A 23 9.84 -0.64 8.13
CA HIS A 23 9.06 -1.84 7.84
C HIS A 23 9.85 -2.89 7.04
N LYS A 24 11.19 -2.74 6.94
CA LYS A 24 12.10 -3.67 6.26
C LYS A 24 11.64 -4.02 4.83
N LYS A 25 11.08 -3.06 4.11
CA LYS A 25 10.66 -3.24 2.71
C LYS A 25 11.90 -3.29 1.80
N PRO A 26 11.91 -4.16 0.78
CA PRO A 26 13.10 -4.40 -0.03
C PRO A 26 13.46 -3.24 -0.97
N SER A 27 12.49 -2.41 -1.37
CA SER A 27 12.73 -1.36 -2.35
C SER A 27 11.75 -0.18 -2.27
N VAL A 28 12.22 0.98 -2.70
CA VAL A 28 11.40 2.15 -3.07
C VAL A 28 11.59 2.42 -4.56
N THR A 29 10.48 2.52 -5.29
CA THR A 29 10.47 2.84 -6.72
C THR A 29 9.88 4.23 -6.94
N PHE A 30 10.63 5.13 -7.58
CA PHE A 30 10.12 6.41 -8.04
C PHE A 30 9.40 6.25 -9.37
N VAL A 31 8.09 6.53 -9.41
CA VAL A 31 7.29 6.35 -10.63
C VAL A 31 7.02 7.70 -11.28
N HIS A 32 7.43 7.86 -12.53
CA HIS A 32 7.44 9.15 -13.19
C HIS A 32 7.36 9.04 -14.72
N LYS A 33 7.03 10.12 -15.43
CA LYS A 33 7.02 10.24 -16.90
C LYS A 33 8.05 11.27 -17.36
N GLY A 34 9.21 11.28 -16.71
CA GLY A 34 10.25 12.28 -16.87
C GLY A 34 10.94 12.29 -18.24
N ASN A 35 10.81 11.22 -19.02
CA ASN A 35 11.27 11.18 -20.41
C ASN A 35 10.51 12.19 -21.30
N ILE A 36 9.24 12.45 -20.99
CA ILE A 36 8.40 13.44 -21.69
C ILE A 36 8.30 14.73 -20.86
N GLN A 37 7.97 14.61 -19.57
CA GLN A 37 7.73 15.74 -18.66
C GLN A 37 8.98 16.07 -17.82
N LYS A 38 10.05 16.48 -18.51
CA LYS A 38 11.40 16.64 -17.94
C LYS A 38 11.46 17.52 -16.69
N PHE A 39 10.80 18.67 -16.71
CA PHE A 39 10.91 19.68 -15.64
C PHE A 39 9.91 19.52 -14.49
N THR A 40 9.03 18.52 -14.56
CA THR A 40 8.06 18.22 -13.49
C THR A 40 8.30 16.82 -12.97
N GLU A 41 8.01 15.79 -13.76
CA GLU A 41 8.18 14.40 -13.34
C GLU A 41 9.64 13.91 -13.46
N GLY A 42 10.44 14.49 -14.36
CA GLY A 42 11.90 14.28 -14.32
C GLY A 42 12.51 14.89 -13.06
N ALA A 43 12.13 16.13 -12.73
CA ALA A 43 12.53 16.78 -11.49
C ALA A 43 12.09 16.02 -10.23
N PHE A 44 10.88 15.45 -10.21
CA PHE A 44 10.40 14.57 -9.13
C PHE A 44 11.37 13.41 -8.87
N ARG A 45 11.74 12.68 -9.93
CA ARG A 45 12.72 11.57 -9.84
C ARG A 45 14.06 12.06 -9.33
N ASP A 46 14.58 13.14 -9.90
CA ASP A 46 15.92 13.64 -9.58
C ASP A 46 16.01 14.11 -8.12
N TRP A 47 15.02 14.85 -7.63
CA TRP A 47 14.93 15.23 -6.20
C TRP A 47 14.73 14.02 -5.28
N GLY A 48 14.06 12.96 -5.75
CA GLY A 48 13.93 11.71 -4.99
C GLY A 48 15.28 11.02 -4.80
N TYR A 49 16.07 10.90 -5.87
CA TYR A 49 17.45 10.38 -5.77
C TYR A 49 18.36 11.28 -4.94
N GLU A 50 18.15 12.60 -4.99
CA GLU A 50 18.86 13.56 -4.15
C GLU A 50 18.64 13.25 -2.66
N VAL A 51 17.39 13.08 -2.22
CA VAL A 51 17.04 12.71 -0.83
C VAL A 51 17.66 11.37 -0.46
N ALA A 52 17.51 10.35 -1.31
CA ALA A 52 18.07 9.02 -1.04
C ALA A 52 19.59 9.07 -0.80
N LYS A 53 20.33 9.85 -1.62
CA LYS A 53 21.79 9.96 -1.53
C LYS A 53 22.25 10.88 -0.41
N GLN A 54 21.55 11.98 -0.13
CA GLN A 54 21.99 12.97 0.85
C GLN A 54 21.59 12.61 2.28
N GLU A 55 20.42 11.99 2.47
CA GLU A 55 19.83 11.81 3.80
C GLU A 55 19.87 10.34 4.26
N PHE A 56 19.93 9.37 3.33
CA PHE A 56 19.81 7.94 3.64
C PHE A 56 20.97 7.08 3.11
N ARG A 57 22.13 7.68 2.81
CA ARG A 57 23.23 7.03 2.06
C ARG A 57 23.61 5.65 2.58
N ASP A 58 23.73 5.50 3.90
CA ASP A 58 24.16 4.26 4.53
C ASP A 58 23.07 3.18 4.54
N LYS A 59 21.82 3.55 4.28
CA LYS A 59 20.64 2.69 4.33
C LYS A 59 20.10 2.31 2.95
N VAL A 60 20.63 2.90 1.88
CA VAL A 60 20.14 2.66 0.52
C VAL A 60 21.24 2.24 -0.44
N VAL A 61 20.83 1.62 -1.54
CA VAL A 61 21.65 1.37 -2.73
C VAL A 61 20.81 1.71 -3.96
N THR A 62 21.36 2.40 -4.94
CA THR A 62 20.63 2.65 -6.20
C THR A 62 20.75 1.44 -7.13
N GLU A 63 19.79 1.27 -8.04
CA GLU A 63 19.84 0.18 -9.03
C GLU A 63 21.11 0.22 -9.89
N GLN A 64 21.64 1.41 -10.19
CA GLN A 64 22.91 1.54 -10.89
C GLN A 64 24.08 0.97 -10.06
N GLU A 65 24.22 1.40 -8.81
CA GLU A 65 25.27 0.91 -7.89
C GLU A 65 25.12 -0.60 -7.63
N LEU A 66 23.90 -1.11 -7.57
CA LEU A 66 23.62 -2.52 -7.40
C LEU A 66 24.29 -3.37 -8.49
N TRP A 67 24.23 -2.92 -9.75
CA TRP A 67 24.84 -3.62 -10.87
C TRP A 67 26.33 -3.36 -11.00
N ASP A 68 26.78 -2.12 -10.77
CA ASP A 68 28.17 -1.72 -10.92
C ASP A 68 29.08 -2.31 -9.82
N ASP A 69 28.61 -2.26 -8.57
CA ASP A 69 29.45 -2.54 -7.39
C ASP A 69 29.07 -3.84 -6.66
N PHE A 70 27.84 -4.33 -6.84
CA PHE A 70 27.28 -5.43 -6.04
C PHE A 70 26.79 -6.63 -6.87
N ASN A 71 27.12 -6.71 -8.17
CA ASN A 71 26.78 -7.82 -9.06
C ASN A 71 25.28 -8.19 -9.02
N GLY A 72 24.39 -7.19 -8.93
CA GLY A 72 22.94 -7.39 -8.90
C GLY A 72 22.37 -7.84 -7.55
N LYS A 73 23.18 -7.96 -6.49
CA LYS A 73 22.72 -8.44 -5.17
C LYS A 73 22.57 -7.29 -4.18
N VAL A 74 21.37 -7.11 -3.64
CA VAL A 74 21.09 -6.03 -2.68
C VAL A 74 21.87 -6.31 -1.39
N PRO A 75 22.74 -5.39 -0.93
CA PRO A 75 23.47 -5.59 0.31
C PRO A 75 22.53 -5.72 1.51
N ALA A 76 22.91 -6.55 2.48
CA ALA A 76 22.10 -6.78 3.66
C ALA A 76 21.79 -5.47 4.42
N GLY A 77 20.52 -5.30 4.81
CA GLY A 77 20.05 -4.13 5.55
C GLY A 77 19.93 -2.84 4.72
N LYS A 78 20.11 -2.89 3.40
CA LYS A 78 19.88 -1.75 2.50
C LYS A 78 18.57 -1.87 1.73
N VAL A 79 17.93 -0.72 1.49
CA VAL A 79 16.75 -0.59 0.63
C VAL A 79 17.20 -0.26 -0.80
N LEU A 80 16.68 -0.99 -1.78
CA LEU A 80 16.95 -0.72 -3.19
C LEU A 80 16.14 0.51 -3.66
N ILE A 81 16.82 1.51 -4.20
CA ILE A 81 16.22 2.69 -4.82
C ILE A 81 16.29 2.55 -6.33
N LYS A 82 15.13 2.57 -6.98
CA LYS A 82 15.00 2.47 -8.44
C LYS A 82 13.94 3.44 -8.95
N ASP A 83 13.88 3.64 -10.26
CA ASP A 83 12.82 4.40 -10.91
C ASP A 83 12.26 3.67 -12.12
N ARG A 84 10.99 3.92 -12.43
CA ARG A 84 10.31 3.35 -13.59
C ARG A 84 9.42 4.39 -14.24
N ILE A 85 9.25 4.23 -15.56
CA ILE A 85 8.35 5.08 -16.31
C ILE A 85 6.89 4.72 -15.95
N ALA A 86 6.01 5.70 -15.78
CA ALA A 86 4.65 5.50 -15.29
C ALA A 86 3.84 4.44 -16.07
N ASP A 87 3.84 4.50 -17.40
CA ASP A 87 3.17 3.51 -18.27
C ASP A 87 3.80 2.12 -18.18
N GLN A 88 5.13 2.04 -18.11
CA GLN A 88 5.83 0.79 -17.86
C GLN A 88 5.43 0.19 -16.51
N THR A 89 5.21 1.03 -15.50
CA THR A 89 4.85 0.57 -14.14
C THR A 89 3.49 -0.15 -14.13
N PHE A 90 2.51 0.29 -14.94
CA PHE A 90 1.26 -0.47 -15.11
C PHE A 90 1.47 -1.87 -15.66
N GLN A 91 2.35 -2.03 -16.66
CA GLN A 91 2.70 -3.36 -17.18
C GLN A 91 3.40 -4.21 -16.12
N GLN A 92 4.29 -3.59 -15.35
CA GLN A 92 5.07 -4.27 -14.35
C GLN A 92 4.23 -4.74 -13.15
N LEU A 93 3.22 -3.96 -12.74
CA LEU A 93 2.23 -4.41 -11.75
C LEU A 93 1.52 -5.70 -12.18
N LEU A 94 1.29 -5.88 -13.49
CA LEU A 94 0.66 -7.10 -14.02
C LEU A 94 1.64 -8.26 -14.18
N LEU A 95 2.85 -7.98 -14.67
CA LEU A 95 3.79 -9.02 -15.13
C LEU A 95 4.79 -9.46 -14.05
N ARG A 96 5.14 -8.55 -13.14
CA ARG A 96 6.22 -8.71 -12.14
C ARG A 96 5.87 -7.99 -10.82
N PRO A 97 4.68 -8.21 -10.22
CA PRO A 97 4.26 -7.48 -9.02
C PRO A 97 5.19 -7.72 -7.83
N ASP A 98 5.81 -8.90 -7.74
CA ASP A 98 6.75 -9.31 -6.70
C ASP A 98 8.07 -8.52 -6.70
N GLU A 99 8.39 -7.85 -7.80
CA GLU A 99 9.57 -6.97 -7.88
C GLU A 99 9.34 -5.59 -7.24
N TYR A 100 8.11 -5.23 -6.84
CA TYR A 100 7.76 -3.90 -6.33
C TYR A 100 7.25 -3.96 -4.89
N SER A 101 7.60 -2.95 -4.09
CA SER A 101 7.16 -2.87 -2.69
C SER A 101 6.62 -1.49 -2.33
N VAL A 102 7.48 -0.47 -2.18
CA VAL A 102 7.04 0.91 -1.95
C VAL A 102 7.12 1.68 -3.26
N LEU A 103 6.02 2.28 -3.68
CA LEU A 103 5.95 3.18 -4.85
C LEU A 103 5.79 4.62 -4.36
N ALA A 104 6.72 5.50 -4.73
CA ALA A 104 6.60 6.93 -4.48
C ALA A 104 6.36 7.65 -5.82
N THR A 105 5.26 8.40 -5.89
CA THR A 105 4.74 8.92 -7.16
C THR A 105 4.30 10.39 -7.01
N PRO A 106 4.26 11.18 -8.10
CA PRO A 106 3.43 12.37 -8.17
C PRO A 106 1.95 12.02 -8.02
N ASN A 107 1.14 13.01 -7.64
CA ASN A 107 -0.29 12.86 -7.30
C ASN A 107 -1.08 12.00 -8.32
N LEU A 108 -1.14 12.43 -9.59
CA LEU A 108 -1.93 11.73 -10.62
C LEU A 108 -1.45 10.29 -10.91
N ASN A 109 -0.13 10.05 -10.89
CA ASN A 109 0.38 8.69 -11.11
C ASN A 109 0.00 7.78 -9.94
N GLY A 110 0.00 8.32 -8.72
CA GLY A 110 -0.37 7.59 -7.51
C GLY A 110 -1.82 7.15 -7.56
N ASP A 111 -2.72 8.10 -7.85
CA ASP A 111 -4.16 7.87 -8.02
C ASP A 111 -4.44 6.72 -9.00
N TYR A 112 -3.87 6.77 -10.21
CA TYR A 112 -4.12 5.73 -11.21
C TYR A 112 -3.49 4.38 -10.85
N LEU A 113 -2.28 4.37 -10.27
CA LEU A 113 -1.59 3.12 -9.93
C LEU A 113 -2.22 2.44 -8.71
N SER A 114 -2.67 3.20 -7.71
CA SER A 114 -3.35 2.65 -6.54
C SER A 114 -4.67 2.00 -6.93
N ASP A 115 -5.44 2.62 -7.82
CA ASP A 115 -6.70 2.07 -8.31
C ASP A 115 -6.48 0.80 -9.14
N ALA A 116 -5.48 0.81 -10.03
CA ALA A 116 -5.11 -0.36 -10.80
C ALA A 116 -4.64 -1.52 -9.92
N GLY A 117 -3.82 -1.23 -8.89
CA GLY A 117 -3.38 -2.22 -7.91
C GLY A 117 -4.54 -2.79 -7.11
N ALA A 118 -5.45 -1.94 -6.60
CA ALA A 118 -6.64 -2.38 -5.90
C ALA A 118 -7.53 -3.27 -6.78
N ALA A 119 -7.72 -2.91 -8.04
CA ALA A 119 -8.52 -3.69 -9.00
C ALA A 119 -7.95 -5.10 -9.23
N GLN A 120 -6.62 -5.27 -9.23
CA GLN A 120 -5.98 -6.57 -9.42
C GLN A 120 -6.21 -7.54 -8.26
N VAL A 121 -6.37 -7.05 -7.04
CA VAL A 121 -6.40 -7.88 -5.81
C VAL A 121 -7.80 -8.09 -5.22
N GLY A 122 -8.86 -7.62 -5.88
CA GLY A 122 -10.25 -7.81 -5.43
C GLY A 122 -11.11 -6.54 -5.45
N GLY A 123 -10.52 -5.39 -5.79
CA GLY A 123 -11.21 -4.11 -5.99
C GLY A 123 -11.10 -3.13 -4.82
N LEU A 124 -11.62 -1.92 -5.02
CA LEU A 124 -11.56 -0.80 -4.06
C LEU A 124 -12.26 -1.09 -2.72
N GLY A 125 -13.19 -2.06 -2.68
CA GLY A 125 -13.91 -2.41 -1.45
C GLY A 125 -13.03 -2.94 -0.31
N ILE A 126 -11.80 -3.36 -0.63
CA ILE A 126 -10.82 -3.89 0.33
C ILE A 126 -9.50 -3.11 0.35
N ALA A 127 -9.38 -2.00 -0.39
CA ALA A 127 -8.17 -1.19 -0.41
C ALA A 127 -8.20 -0.15 0.73
N PRO A 128 -7.31 -0.20 1.73
CA PRO A 128 -7.25 0.81 2.78
C PRO A 128 -6.56 2.10 2.32
N GLY A 129 -6.82 3.20 3.03
CA GLY A 129 -6.27 4.51 2.70
C GLY A 129 -5.85 5.31 3.93
N ALA A 130 -4.83 6.15 3.73
CA ALA A 130 -4.37 7.09 4.74
C ALA A 130 -3.82 8.38 4.11
N ASN A 131 -4.13 9.50 4.73
CA ASN A 131 -3.57 10.82 4.48
C ASN A 131 -2.67 11.20 5.66
N ILE A 132 -1.35 11.13 5.46
CA ILE A 132 -0.36 11.29 6.54
C ILE A 132 0.44 12.58 6.31
N GLY A 133 0.48 13.42 7.35
CA GLY A 133 1.28 14.63 7.44
C GLY A 133 2.29 14.57 8.58
N ASP A 134 2.85 15.72 8.95
CA ASP A 134 3.86 15.80 10.00
C ASP A 134 3.14 15.90 11.34
N GLY A 135 3.12 14.82 12.12
CA GLY A 135 2.45 14.75 13.42
C GLY A 135 0.92 14.63 13.38
N ILE A 136 0.33 14.41 12.19
CA ILE A 136 -1.10 14.19 12.01
C ILE A 136 -1.35 13.17 10.91
N ALA A 137 -2.33 12.29 11.11
CA ALA A 137 -2.74 11.30 10.11
C ALA A 137 -4.27 11.13 10.15
N VAL A 138 -4.87 10.94 8.98
CA VAL A 138 -6.28 10.62 8.80
C VAL A 138 -6.37 9.31 8.03
N PHE A 139 -7.12 8.35 8.55
CA PHE A 139 -7.30 7.02 7.95
C PHE A 139 -8.72 6.90 7.44
N GLU A 140 -8.88 6.59 6.17
CA GLU A 140 -10.19 6.60 5.50
C GLU A 140 -10.27 5.54 4.41
N ALA A 141 -11.49 5.05 4.18
CA ALA A 141 -11.75 4.13 3.08
C ALA A 141 -11.45 4.81 1.74
N THR A 142 -10.83 4.08 0.81
CA THR A 142 -10.50 4.60 -0.54
C THR A 142 -11.74 4.79 -1.41
N HIS A 143 -12.80 4.03 -1.15
CA HIS A 143 -14.03 4.11 -1.92
C HIS A 143 -14.88 5.34 -1.55
N GLY A 144 -15.65 5.85 -2.51
CA GLY A 144 -16.62 6.92 -2.26
C GLY A 144 -17.86 6.49 -1.46
N THR A 145 -18.84 7.38 -1.35
CA THR A 145 -20.02 7.26 -0.47
C THR A 145 -21.05 6.20 -0.90
N ALA A 146 -20.95 5.67 -2.13
CA ALA A 146 -21.85 4.68 -2.71
C ALA A 146 -23.36 4.85 -2.35
N PRO A 147 -24.01 5.98 -2.72
CA PRO A 147 -25.34 6.38 -2.21
C PRO A 147 -26.46 5.34 -2.40
N LYS A 148 -26.34 4.49 -3.44
CA LYS A 148 -27.29 3.40 -3.72
C LYS A 148 -27.40 2.38 -2.58
N TYR A 149 -26.37 2.26 -1.73
CA TYR A 149 -26.30 1.26 -0.67
C TYR A 149 -26.49 1.83 0.75
N THR A 150 -26.69 3.15 0.87
CA THR A 150 -26.89 3.82 2.17
C THR A 150 -28.04 3.21 2.96
N GLY A 151 -27.76 2.84 4.21
CA GLY A 151 -28.76 2.29 5.14
C GLY A 151 -29.24 0.87 4.81
N LYS A 152 -28.60 0.16 3.87
CA LYS A 152 -29.06 -1.16 3.42
C LYS A 152 -28.35 -2.34 4.08
N ASP A 153 -27.29 -2.11 4.87
CA ASP A 153 -26.52 -3.17 5.54
C ASP A 153 -25.94 -4.22 4.55
N VAL A 154 -25.43 -3.76 3.40
CA VAL A 154 -24.89 -4.63 2.34
C VAL A 154 -23.46 -4.34 1.92
N VAL A 155 -22.89 -3.18 2.25
CA VAL A 155 -21.55 -2.78 1.78
C VAL A 155 -20.47 -3.57 2.51
N ASN A 156 -19.37 -3.88 1.82
CA ASN A 156 -18.19 -4.44 2.45
C ASN A 156 -17.51 -3.40 3.36
N PRO A 157 -17.39 -3.63 4.68
CA PRO A 157 -16.68 -2.71 5.57
C PRO A 157 -15.15 -2.87 5.51
N GLY A 158 -14.62 -3.77 4.67
CA GLY A 158 -13.21 -4.17 4.62
C GLY A 158 -12.24 -3.00 4.45
N SER A 159 -12.45 -2.12 3.47
CA SER A 159 -11.59 -0.95 3.26
C SER A 159 -11.50 -0.05 4.50
N LEU A 160 -12.61 0.20 5.19
CA LEU A 160 -12.62 1.01 6.42
C LEU A 160 -11.95 0.28 7.59
N ILE A 161 -12.21 -1.02 7.76
CA ILE A 161 -11.57 -1.84 8.78
C ILE A 161 -10.05 -1.85 8.58
N LEU A 162 -9.58 -2.09 7.36
CA LEU A 162 -8.16 -2.11 7.02
C LEU A 162 -7.51 -0.72 7.12
N SER A 163 -8.26 0.36 6.90
CA SER A 163 -7.78 1.72 7.20
C SER A 163 -7.61 1.91 8.71
N GLY A 164 -8.51 1.33 9.52
CA GLY A 164 -8.34 1.21 10.96
C GLY A 164 -7.11 0.39 11.36
N VAL A 165 -6.78 -0.67 10.62
CA VAL A 165 -5.52 -1.43 10.81
C VAL A 165 -4.30 -0.53 10.56
N MET A 166 -4.27 0.22 9.45
CA MET A 166 -3.19 1.18 9.18
C MET A 166 -3.05 2.23 10.31
N MET A 167 -4.16 2.64 10.92
CA MET A 167 -4.15 3.53 12.08
C MET A 167 -3.49 2.89 13.30
N LEU A 168 -3.83 1.62 13.58
CA LEU A 168 -3.22 0.87 14.69
C LEU A 168 -1.72 0.70 14.48
N GLU A 169 -1.27 0.36 13.27
CA GLU A 169 0.14 0.31 12.90
C GLU A 169 0.83 1.65 13.11
N HIS A 170 0.20 2.76 12.68
CA HIS A 170 0.73 4.10 12.86
C HIS A 170 0.85 4.51 14.34
N LEU A 171 -0.04 4.02 15.21
CA LEU A 171 0.02 4.21 16.67
C LEU A 171 0.99 3.25 17.38
N GLY A 172 1.62 2.32 16.65
CA GLY A 172 2.52 1.30 17.19
C GLY A 172 1.82 0.11 17.85
N TRP A 173 0.51 -0.08 17.62
CA TRP A 173 -0.29 -1.16 18.21
C TRP A 173 -0.33 -2.38 17.29
N GLN A 174 0.85 -2.93 16.98
CA GLN A 174 1.00 -4.01 16.00
C GLN A 174 0.19 -5.27 16.36
N GLU A 175 0.16 -5.67 17.63
CA GLU A 175 -0.60 -6.85 18.08
C GLU A 175 -2.10 -6.74 17.77
N ALA A 176 -2.66 -5.52 17.89
CA ALA A 176 -4.06 -5.27 17.56
C ALA A 176 -4.29 -5.26 16.05
N ALA A 177 -3.37 -4.67 15.28
CA ALA A 177 -3.40 -4.68 13.82
C ALA A 177 -3.38 -6.12 13.27
N ASP A 178 -2.42 -6.93 13.73
CA ASP A 178 -2.24 -8.33 13.33
C ASP A 178 -3.46 -9.18 13.67
N LEU A 179 -4.07 -8.96 14.84
CA LEU A 179 -5.28 -9.67 15.25
C LEU A 179 -6.46 -9.39 14.31
N VAL A 180 -6.65 -8.12 13.92
CA VAL A 180 -7.72 -7.74 12.98
C VAL A 180 -7.48 -8.35 11.60
N ILE A 181 -6.24 -8.31 11.09
CA ILE A 181 -5.86 -8.94 9.82
C ILE A 181 -6.16 -10.44 9.87
N ALA A 182 -5.63 -11.16 10.87
CA ALA A 182 -5.80 -12.61 11.00
C ALA A 182 -7.29 -13.01 11.10
N ALA A 183 -8.09 -12.23 11.84
CA ALA A 183 -9.52 -12.48 11.96
C ALA A 183 -10.27 -12.23 10.65
N LEU A 184 -9.90 -11.19 9.89
CA LEU A 184 -10.46 -10.90 8.58
C LEU A 184 -10.13 -12.03 7.58
N GLU A 185 -8.85 -12.45 7.52
CA GLU A 185 -8.39 -13.55 6.69
C GLU A 185 -9.14 -14.85 7.01
N ALA A 186 -9.25 -15.21 8.30
CA ALA A 186 -9.99 -16.39 8.73
C ALA A 186 -11.47 -16.34 8.33
N THR A 187 -12.08 -15.15 8.33
CA THR A 187 -13.48 -14.95 7.91
C THR A 187 -13.64 -15.20 6.41
N ILE A 188 -12.74 -14.63 5.59
CA ILE A 188 -12.73 -14.80 4.13
C ILE A 188 -12.41 -16.25 3.75
N GLN A 189 -11.46 -16.91 4.43
CA GLN A 189 -11.12 -18.32 4.21
C GLN A 189 -12.30 -19.27 4.49
N LYS A 190 -13.13 -18.94 5.49
CA LYS A 190 -14.40 -19.64 5.75
C LYS A 190 -15.50 -19.32 4.72
N LYS A 191 -15.17 -18.53 3.69
CA LYS A 191 -16.06 -18.04 2.63
C LYS A 191 -17.29 -17.30 3.17
N VAL A 192 -17.18 -16.64 4.32
CA VAL A 192 -18.24 -15.79 4.87
C VAL A 192 -17.93 -14.37 4.44
N VAL A 193 -18.64 -13.83 3.45
CA VAL A 193 -18.27 -12.55 2.81
C VAL A 193 -19.49 -11.74 2.36
N THR A 194 -19.29 -10.45 2.09
CA THR A 194 -20.31 -9.58 1.49
C THR A 194 -20.45 -9.81 -0.02
N TYR A 195 -21.52 -9.24 -0.62
CA TYR A 195 -21.93 -9.53 -2.02
C TYR A 195 -20.84 -9.28 -3.08
N ASP A 196 -19.94 -8.35 -2.81
CA ASP A 196 -18.89 -7.89 -3.71
C ASP A 196 -17.75 -8.89 -3.84
N LEU A 197 -17.45 -9.65 -2.78
CA LEU A 197 -16.52 -10.77 -2.79
C LEU A 197 -17.22 -12.08 -3.15
N GLU A 198 -18.47 -12.28 -2.70
CA GLU A 198 -19.24 -13.50 -2.99
C GLU A 198 -19.38 -13.75 -4.49
N ARG A 199 -19.64 -12.72 -5.30
CA ARG A 199 -19.70 -12.82 -6.78
C ARG A 199 -18.39 -13.30 -7.44
N GLN A 200 -17.27 -13.30 -6.71
CA GLN A 200 -15.96 -13.76 -7.17
C GLN A 200 -15.57 -15.13 -6.56
N MET A 201 -16.41 -15.71 -5.70
CA MET A 201 -16.08 -16.90 -4.91
C MET A 201 -17.18 -17.96 -5.01
N GLU A 202 -16.86 -19.11 -5.61
CA GLU A 202 -17.80 -20.23 -5.67
C GLU A 202 -18.07 -20.83 -4.27
N GLY A 203 -19.36 -21.02 -3.96
CA GLY A 203 -19.81 -21.60 -2.69
C GLY A 203 -19.66 -20.68 -1.47
N ALA A 204 -19.51 -19.36 -1.68
CA ALA A 204 -19.43 -18.41 -0.59
C ALA A 204 -20.79 -18.13 0.07
N LYS A 205 -20.78 -18.00 1.39
CA LYS A 205 -21.93 -17.56 2.18
C LYS A 205 -21.98 -16.03 2.18
N LYS A 206 -22.90 -15.49 1.39
CA LYS A 206 -23.23 -14.06 1.41
C LYS A 206 -23.83 -13.65 2.75
N VAL A 207 -23.25 -12.60 3.37
CA VAL A 207 -23.72 -12.00 4.62
C VAL A 207 -23.88 -10.47 4.49
N LYS A 208 -24.58 -9.86 5.45
CA LYS A 208 -24.73 -8.41 5.59
C LYS A 208 -23.46 -7.73 6.11
N THR A 209 -23.39 -6.40 6.05
CA THR A 209 -22.25 -5.62 6.61
C THR A 209 -22.05 -5.92 8.10
N SER A 210 -23.13 -5.84 8.88
CA SER A 210 -23.14 -6.12 10.32
C SER A 210 -22.73 -7.55 10.65
N GLU A 211 -23.27 -8.52 9.91
CA GLU A 211 -22.98 -9.95 10.07
C GLU A 211 -21.52 -10.28 9.71
N PHE A 212 -20.96 -9.64 8.69
CA PHE A 212 -19.55 -9.79 8.33
C PHE A 212 -18.64 -9.25 9.44
N ALA A 213 -18.92 -8.05 9.97
CA ALA A 213 -18.19 -7.50 11.10
C ALA A 213 -18.26 -8.42 12.35
N GLN A 214 -19.44 -8.95 12.66
CA GLN A 214 -19.61 -9.89 13.77
C GLN A 214 -18.84 -11.20 13.56
N ALA A 215 -18.77 -11.70 12.32
CA ALA A 215 -17.99 -12.89 11.97
C ALA A 215 -16.48 -12.66 12.16
N ILE A 216 -15.97 -11.47 11.79
CA ILE A 216 -14.59 -11.06 12.05
C ILE A 216 -14.33 -11.05 13.56
N VAL A 217 -15.18 -10.38 14.35
CA VAL A 217 -15.05 -10.34 15.81
C VAL A 217 -15.05 -11.74 16.43
N GLY A 218 -15.96 -12.62 16.00
CA GLY A 218 -16.01 -14.01 16.48
C GLY A 218 -14.77 -14.84 16.12
N ASN A 219 -14.05 -14.48 15.05
CA ASN A 219 -12.81 -15.14 14.68
C ASN A 219 -11.59 -14.64 15.47
N MET A 220 -11.63 -13.45 16.08
CA MET A 220 -10.53 -12.92 16.89
C MET A 220 -10.13 -13.88 18.03
N ASP A 221 -11.10 -14.43 18.75
CA ASP A 221 -10.83 -15.40 19.83
C ASP A 221 -10.25 -16.72 19.33
N SER A 222 -10.59 -17.11 18.10
CA SER A 222 -10.10 -18.35 17.49
C SER A 222 -8.66 -18.21 17.02
N VAL A 223 -8.31 -17.08 16.41
CA VAL A 223 -6.95 -16.83 15.90
C VAL A 223 -5.98 -16.45 17.02
N ARG A 224 -6.46 -15.83 18.10
CA ARG A 224 -5.65 -15.53 19.29
C ARG A 224 -5.12 -16.77 20.02
N LYS A 225 -5.79 -17.92 19.86
CA LYS A 225 -5.40 -19.21 20.47
C LYS A 225 -4.38 -19.99 19.66
N VAL A 226 -4.06 -19.56 18.44
CA VAL A 226 -2.92 -20.10 17.71
C VAL A 226 -1.70 -19.39 18.30
N PRO A 227 -0.83 -20.08 19.06
CA PRO A 227 0.44 -19.49 19.44
C PRO A 227 1.13 -19.06 18.14
N ALA A 228 1.70 -17.86 18.11
CA ALA A 228 2.69 -17.52 17.10
C ALA A 228 3.77 -18.62 17.16
N GLY A 229 3.66 -19.58 16.26
CA GLY A 229 4.35 -20.85 16.33
C GLY A 229 5.55 -20.82 15.41
N VAL A 230 6.72 -20.82 16.05
CA VAL A 230 8.07 -21.15 15.56
C VAL A 230 8.82 -20.03 14.85
#